data_AF-A0A842Y2V9-F1
#
_entry.id   AF-A0A842Y2V9-F1
#
_cell.length_a   1.000
_cell.length_b   1.000
_cell.length_c   1.000
_cell.angle_alpha   90.00
_cell.angle_beta   90.00
_cell.angle_gamma   90.00
#
_symmetry.space_group_name_H-M   'P 1'
#
loop_
_entity.id
_entity.type
_entity.pdbx_description
1 polymer ?
#
loop_
_entity_poly.entity_id
_entity_poly.type
_entity_poly.pdbx_seq_one_letter_code
_entity_poly.pdbx_strand_id
1 'polypeptide(L)' 'MTEMGDIYLCEICGNEIEILFPGNDPLICCNLEMVPKEEYYKERMSR' A
#
# COMPACT_ATOMS: atom_id res chain seq x y z
N MET A 1 8.46 -0.10 8.19
CA MET A 1 8.17 1.22 8.76
C MET A 1 7.62 2.07 7.63
N THR A 2 6.45 2.69 7.84
CA THR A 2 5.86 3.62 6.87
C THR A 2 6.40 5.03 7.07
N GLU A 3 6.30 5.87 6.05
CA GLU A 3 6.60 7.29 6.10
C GLU A 3 5.34 8.14 5.87
N MET A 4 5.35 9.39 6.34
CA MET A 4 4.25 10.31 6.10
C MET A 4 4.16 10.63 4.61
N GLY A 5 2.96 10.50 4.04
CA GLY A 5 2.70 10.70 2.61
C GLY A 5 2.85 9.44 1.76
N ASP A 6 3.29 8.32 2.33
CA ASP A 6 3.24 7.04 1.63
C ASP A 6 1.79 6.72 1.23
N ILE A 7 1.61 6.19 0.02
CA ILE A 7 0.31 5.71 -0.46
C ILE A 7 0.36 4.20 -0.63
N TYR A 8 -0.58 3.50 0.00
CA TYR A 8 -0.72 2.04 -0.06
C TYR A 8 -2.04 1.63 -0.70
N LEU A 9 -2.02 0.49 -1.40
CA LEU A 9 -3.16 -0.08 -2.10
C LEU A 9 -3.39 -1.54 -1.70
N CYS A 10 -4.66 -1.92 -1.50
CA CYS A 10 -5.05 -3.32 -1.34
C CYS A 10 -5.34 -3.94 -2.71
N GLU A 11 -4.58 -4.97 -3.08
CA GLU A 11 -4.74 -5.63 -4.38
C GLU A 11 -6.02 -6.46 -4.53
N ILE A 12 -6.73 -6.75 -3.42
CA ILE A 12 -7.97 -7.53 -3.44
C ILE A 12 -9.19 -6.63 -3.68
N CYS A 13 -9.38 -5.61 -2.83
CA CYS A 13 -10.58 -4.77 -2.86
C CYS A 13 -10.36 -3.41 -3.51
N GLY A 14 -9.11 -3.03 -3.81
CA GLY A 14 -8.76 -1.75 -4.41
C GLY A 14 -8.73 -0.56 -3.46
N ASN A 15 -8.82 -0.78 -2.14
CA ASN A 15 -8.77 0.32 -1.17
C ASN A 15 -7.40 1.01 -1.20
N GLU A 16 -7.41 2.35 -1.20
CA GLU A 16 -6.21 3.18 -1.23
C GLU A 16 -6.20 4.11 -0.02
N ILE A 17 -5.06 4.20 0.66
CA ILE A 17 -4.87 5.05 1.84
C ILE A 17 -3.55 5.82 1.76
N GLU A 18 -3.54 7.01 2.35
CA GLU A 18 -2.34 7.84 2.56
C GLU A 18 -1.96 7.83 4.05
N ILE A 19 -0.67 7.68 4.34
CA ILE A 19 -0.17 7.68 5.71
C ILE A 19 0.00 9.11 6.23
N LEU A 20 -0.83 9.48 7.21
CA LEU A 20 -0.71 10.77 7.90
C LEU A 20 0.23 10.68 9.11
N PHE A 21 0.34 9.51 9.74
CA PHE A 21 1.17 9.27 10.92
C PHE A 21 1.93 7.93 10.76
N PRO A 22 3.27 7.95 10.76
CA PRO A 22 4.11 6.75 10.60
C PRO A 22 3.88 5.66 11.65
N GLY A 23 4.10 4.40 11.24
CA GLY A 23 4.06 3.22 12.09
C GLY A 23 5.04 2.14 11.63
N ASN A 24 5.28 1.15 12.49
CA ASN A 24 6.23 0.06 12.21
C ASN A 24 5.55 -1.25 11.79
N ASP A 25 4.29 -1.44 12.15
CA ASP A 25 3.55 -2.66 11.85
C ASP A 25 3.03 -2.66 10.41
N PRO A 26 2.81 -3.85 9.81
CA PRO A 26 2.25 -3.98 8.48
C PRO A 26 0.81 -3.43 8.38
N LEU A 27 0.48 -2.85 7.23
CA LEU A 27 -0.89 -2.43 6.90
C LEU A 27 -1.64 -3.62 6.32
N ILE A 28 -2.71 -4.06 7.00
CA ILE A 28 -3.51 -5.21 6.58
C ILE A 28 -4.87 -4.78 6.05
N CYS A 29 -5.21 -5.24 4.84
CA CYS A 29 -6.55 -5.11 4.28
C CYS A 29 -6.92 -6.40 3.53
N CYS A 30 -8.15 -6.90 3.71
CA CYS A 30 -8.60 -8.18 3.14
C CYS A 30 -7.68 -9.37 3.46
N ASN A 31 -7.17 -9.42 4.70
CA ASN A 31 -6.29 -10.49 5.19
C ASN A 31 -4.93 -10.61 4.49
N LEU A 32 -4.52 -9.60 3.71
CA LEU A 32 -3.18 -9.50 3.12
C LEU A 32 -2.52 -8.17 3.50
N GLU A 33 -1.19 -8.16 3.43
CA GLU A 33 -0.42 -6.92 3.49
C GLU A 33 -0.74 -6.04 2.28
N MET A 34 -0.99 -4.76 2.53
CA MET A 34 -1.14 -3.76 1.49
C MET A 34 0.22 -3.47 0.84
N VAL A 35 0.22 -3.13 -0.44
CA VAL A 35 1.45 -2.83 -1.19
C VAL A 35 1.61 -1.33 -1.44
N PRO A 36 2.84 -0.80 -1.50
CA PRO A 36 3.07 0.58 -1.94
C PRO A 36 2.47 0.81 -3.33
N LYS A 37 1.70 1.87 -3.49
CA LYS A 37 0.98 2.16 -4.75
C LYS A 37 1.93 2.27 -5.94
N GLU A 38 3.11 2.89 -5.74
CA GLU A 38 4.10 2.99 -6.80
C GLU A 38 4.59 1.63 -7.30
N GLU A 39 4.83 0.68 -6.39
CA GLU A 39 5.30 -0.66 -6.71
C GLU A 39 4.23 -1.43 -7.47
N TYR A 40 2.98 -1.38 -6.99
CA TYR A 40 1.82 -1.99 -7.65
C TYR A 40 1.70 -1.61 -9.14
N TYR A 41 1.88 -0.33 -9.49
CA TYR A 41 1.80 0.12 -10.87
C TYR A 41 3.06 -0.19 -11.68
N LYS A 42 4.26 -0.11 -11.09
CA LYS A 42 5.52 -0.51 -11.76
C LYS A 42 5.47 -1.97 -12.23
N GLU A 43 4.94 -2.87 -11.41
CA GLU A 43 4.81 -4.29 -11.76
C GLU A 43 3.72 -4.57 -12.81
N ARG A 44 2.63 -3.80 -12.80
CA ARG A 44 1.51 -4.01 -13.73
C ARG A 44 1.70 -3.36 -15.09
N MET A 45 2.45 -2.27 -15.18
CA MET A 45 2.76 -1.60 -16.46
C MET A 45 3.95 -2.22 -17.19
N SER A 46 4.67 -3.14 -16.55
CA SER A 46 5.75 -3.94 -17.15
C SER A 46 5.29 -5.29 -17.71
N ARG A 47 3.99 -5.59 -17.61
CA ARG A 47 3.31 -6.76 -18.20
C ARG A 47 2.44 -6.34 -19.38
#